data_AF-A0A7W3ZEC3-F1
#
_entry.id   AF-A0A7W3ZEC3-F1
#
_cell.length_a   1.000
_cell.length_b   1.000
_cell.length_c   1.000
_cell.angle_alpha   90.00
_cell.angle_beta   90.00
_cell.angle_gamma   90.00
#
_symmetry.space_group_name_H-M   'P 1'
#
loop_
_entity.id
_entity.type
_entity.pdbx_description
1 polymer ?
#
loop_
_entity_poly.entity_id
_entity_poly.type
_entity_poly.pdbx_seq_one_letter_code
_entity_poly.pdbx_strand_id
1 'polypeptide(L)'
;MRIDGAVVGGYAAKVARAADELEAAAGEVGAGATTAEAYGEAAARLGVPESYAQASQALRGQLTAGVAALRSVTAALEQLTTGHAERDADAAERIERAGRIS
;
A
#
# COMPACT_ATOMS: atom_id res chain seq x y z
N MET A 1 16.27 -0.93 22.58
CA MET A 1 15.35 -1.91 21.98
C MET A 1 15.91 -2.29 20.63
N ARG A 2 16.21 -3.57 20.38
CA ARG A 2 16.76 -4.03 19.09
C ARG A 2 15.57 -4.36 18.18
N ILE A 3 15.40 -3.61 17.10
CA ILE A 3 14.36 -3.90 16.11
C ILE A 3 14.87 -5.06 15.25
N ASP A 4 14.11 -6.15 15.18
CA ASP A 4 14.44 -7.27 14.31
C ASP A 4 14.10 -6.88 12.86
N GLY A 5 15.13 -6.64 12.05
CA GLY A 5 14.98 -6.23 10.65
C GLY A 5 14.25 -7.26 9.79
N ALA A 6 14.36 -8.55 10.10
CA ALA A 6 13.64 -9.60 9.38
C ALA A 6 12.13 -9.54 9.67
N VAL A 7 11.76 -9.24 10.93
CA VAL A 7 10.37 -9.03 11.31
C VAL A 7 9.79 -7.80 10.60
N VAL A 8 10.51 -6.67 10.63
CA VAL A 8 10.05 -5.43 9.96
C VAL A 8 9.96 -5.60 8.44
N GLY A 9 10.93 -6.26 7.81
CA GLY A 9 10.87 -6.59 6.39
C GLY A 9 9.67 -7.49 6.05
N GLY A 10 9.35 -8.46 6.92
CA GLY A 10 8.16 -9.30 6.78
C GLY A 10 6.84 -8.51 6.89
N TYR A 11 6.78 -7.49 7.74
CA TYR A 11 5.63 -6.58 7.80
C TYR A 11 5.53 -5.70 6.56
N ALA A 12 6.64 -5.12 6.10
CA ALA A 12 6.68 -4.31 4.89
C ALA A 12 6.15 -5.11 3.67
N ALA A 13 6.59 -6.36 3.50
CA ALA A 13 6.11 -7.24 2.43
C ALA A 13 4.60 -7.52 2.50
N LYS A 14 4.04 -7.71 3.70
CA LYS A 14 2.59 -7.90 3.88
C LYS A 14 1.81 -6.64 3.54
N VAL A 15 2.30 -5.47 3.93
CA VAL A 15 1.68 -4.18 3.63
C VAL A 15 1.72 -3.89 2.12
N ALA A 16 2.84 -4.18 1.46
CA ALA A 16 2.96 -4.08 0.00
C ALA A 16 1.92 -4.95 -0.72
N ARG A 17 1.82 -6.24 -0.33
CA ARG A 17 0.82 -7.15 -0.90
C ARG A 17 -0.62 -6.65 -0.68
N ALA A 18 -0.92 -6.15 0.51
CA ALA A 18 -2.24 -5.58 0.79
C ALA A 18 -2.53 -4.34 -0.08
N ALA A 19 -1.52 -3.54 -0.40
CA ALA A 19 -1.64 -2.42 -1.33
C ALA A 19 -1.96 -2.91 -2.76
N ASP A 20 -1.29 -3.97 -3.22
CA ASP A 20 -1.53 -4.56 -4.54
C ASP A 20 -2.95 -5.14 -4.66
N GLU A 21 -3.40 -5.88 -3.63
CA GLU A 21 -4.76 -6.43 -3.57
C GLU A 21 -5.82 -5.31 -3.56
N LEU A 22 -5.56 -4.21 -2.85
CA LEU A 22 -6.45 -3.06 -2.81
C LEU A 22 -6.50 -2.29 -4.14
N GLU A 23 -5.36 -2.19 -4.83
CA GLU A 23 -5.27 -1.58 -6.16
C GLU A 23 -6.04 -2.40 -7.21
N ALA A 24 -5.92 -3.72 -7.16
CA ALA A 24 -6.71 -4.62 -8.01
C ALA A 24 -8.21 -4.45 -7.76
N ALA A 25 -8.63 -4.46 -6.49
CA ALA A 25 -10.03 -4.24 -6.13
C ALA A 25 -10.55 -2.86 -6.59
N ALA A 26 -9.72 -1.81 -6.48
CA ALA A 26 -10.08 -0.48 -6.97
C ALA A 26 -10.32 -0.45 -8.50
N GLY A 27 -9.55 -1.24 -9.26
CA GLY A 27 -9.74 -1.39 -10.71
C GLY A 27 -11.07 -2.04 -11.09
N GLU A 28 -11.63 -2.88 -10.21
CA GLU A 28 -12.91 -3.56 -10.43
C GLU A 28 -14.12 -2.70 -10.03
N VAL A 29 -13.94 -1.66 -9.20
CA VAL A 29 -15.06 -0.82 -8.72
C VAL A 29 -15.71 -0.06 -9.88
N GLY A 30 -16.96 -0.43 -10.17
CA GLY A 30 -17.76 0.15 -11.24
C GLY A 30 -17.66 -0.59 -12.57
N ALA A 31 -16.89 -1.69 -12.65
CA ALA A 31 -16.90 -2.56 -13.82
C ALA A 31 -18.28 -3.25 -13.93
N GLY A 32 -19.13 -2.78 -14.86
CA GLY A 32 -20.45 -3.37 -15.15
C GLY A 32 -21.67 -2.54 -14.75
N ALA A 33 -21.47 -1.39 -14.11
CA ALA A 33 -22.53 -0.57 -13.54
C ALA A 33 -22.57 0.87 -14.13
N THR A 34 -22.13 1.03 -15.38
CA THR A 34 -21.86 2.35 -15.97
C THR A 34 -22.86 2.76 -17.04
N THR A 35 -23.79 1.90 -17.45
CA THR A 35 -24.77 2.22 -18.49
C THR A 35 -26.20 2.19 -17.95
N ALA A 36 -27.03 3.12 -18.43
CA ALA A 36 -28.44 3.18 -18.08
C ALA A 36 -29.19 1.88 -18.41
N GLU A 37 -28.74 1.12 -19.42
CA GLU A 37 -29.28 -0.18 -19.78
C GLU A 37 -29.13 -1.24 -18.68
N ALA A 38 -28.10 -1.14 -17.84
CA ALA A 38 -27.92 -2.05 -16.70
C ALA A 38 -28.97 -1.84 -15.59
N TYR A 39 -29.57 -0.65 -15.54
CA TYR A 39 -30.54 -0.26 -14.50
C TYR A 39 -31.98 -0.13 -15.02
N GLY A 40 -32.16 -0.07 -16.35
CA GLY A 40 -33.46 0.11 -17.00
C GLY A 40 -33.95 1.56 -17.03
N GLU A 41 -34.92 1.86 -17.89
CA GLU A 41 -35.41 3.23 -18.15
C GLU A 41 -36.01 3.94 -16.93
N ALA A 42 -36.66 3.20 -16.03
CA ALA A 42 -37.25 3.78 -14.82
C ALA A 42 -36.16 4.29 -13.87
N ALA A 43 -35.08 3.53 -13.71
CA ALA A 43 -33.94 3.91 -12.89
C ALA A 43 -33.12 5.04 -13.53
N ALA A 44 -33.02 5.06 -14.86
CA ALA A 44 -32.40 6.16 -15.61
C ALA A 44 -33.15 7.49 -15.38
N ARG A 45 -34.49 7.47 -15.41
CA ARG A 45 -35.30 8.67 -15.10
C ARG A 45 -35.15 9.15 -13.65
N LEU A 46 -34.77 8.26 -12.73
CA LEU A 46 -34.54 8.57 -11.32
C LEU A 46 -33.08 8.95 -11.03
N GLY A 47 -32.19 8.99 -12.02
CA GLY A 47 -30.78 9.36 -11.83
C GLY A 47 -29.94 8.32 -11.09
N VAL A 48 -30.39 7.06 -11.06
CA VAL A 48 -29.69 5.96 -10.36
C VAL A 48 -28.32 5.66 -11.00
N PRO A 49 -28.18 5.58 -12.35
CA PRO A 49 -26.89 5.36 -12.97
C PRO A 49 -25.86 6.44 -12.62
N GLU A 50 -26.26 7.72 -12.61
CA GLU A 50 -25.41 8.85 -12.28
C GLU A 50 -24.97 8.81 -10.80
N SER A 51 -25.90 8.48 -9.90
CA SER A 51 -25.62 8.34 -8.48
C SER A 51 -24.64 7.20 -8.21
N TYR A 52 -24.82 6.05 -8.88
CA TYR A 52 -23.92 4.91 -8.74
C TYR A 52 -22.54 5.19 -9.36
N ALA A 53 -22.48 5.90 -10.49
CA ALA A 53 -21.23 6.33 -11.10
C ALA A 53 -20.44 7.26 -10.17
N GLN A 54 -21.11 8.23 -9.54
CA GLN A 54 -20.49 9.13 -8.55
C GLN A 54 -20.00 8.37 -7.32
N ALA A 55 -20.82 7.47 -6.77
CA ALA A 55 -20.44 6.65 -5.62
C ALA A 55 -19.24 5.74 -5.94
N SER A 56 -19.25 5.11 -7.11
CA SER A 56 -18.14 4.26 -7.59
C SER A 56 -16.86 5.06 -7.79
N GLN A 57 -16.97 6.29 -8.29
CA GLN A 57 -15.82 7.18 -8.44
C GLN A 57 -15.25 7.63 -7.09
N ALA A 58 -16.12 7.98 -6.14
CA ALA A 58 -15.71 8.33 -4.78
C ALA A 58 -15.00 7.17 -4.08
N LEU A 59 -15.57 5.96 -4.18
CA LEU A 59 -14.97 4.75 -3.63
C LEU A 59 -13.62 4.46 -4.28
N ARG A 60 -13.50 4.54 -5.61
CA ARG A 60 -12.20 4.42 -6.31
C ARG A 60 -11.18 5.42 -5.79
N GLY A 61 -11.57 6.69 -5.61
CA GLY A 61 -10.69 7.70 -5.05
C GLY A 61 -10.19 7.37 -3.65
N GLN A 62 -11.07 6.87 -2.78
CA GLN A 62 -10.71 6.44 -1.42
C GLN A 62 -9.75 5.25 -1.42
N LEU A 63 -9.99 4.25 -2.30
CA LEU A 63 -9.12 3.08 -2.42
C LEU A 63 -7.72 3.48 -2.92
N THR A 64 -7.64 4.33 -3.95
CA THR A 64 -6.36 4.84 -4.46
C THR A 64 -5.58 5.60 -3.40
N ALA A 65 -6.25 6.44 -2.60
CA ALA A 65 -5.62 7.13 -1.47
C ALA A 65 -5.09 6.14 -0.41
N GLY A 66 -5.84 5.08 -0.13
CA GLY A 66 -5.41 3.99 0.74
C GLY A 66 -4.16 3.27 0.23
N VAL A 67 -4.13 2.92 -1.06
CA VAL A 67 -2.96 2.30 -1.71
C VAL A 67 -1.72 3.20 -1.56
N ALA A 68 -1.86 4.50 -1.82
CA ALA A 68 -0.77 5.46 -1.67
C ALA A 68 -0.23 5.52 -0.23
N ALA A 69 -1.12 5.51 0.77
CA ALA A 69 -0.73 5.47 2.17
C ALA A 69 0.02 4.18 2.53
N LEU A 70 -0.46 3.01 2.08
CA LEU A 70 0.20 1.72 2.34
C LEU A 70 1.59 1.64 1.68
N ARG A 71 1.73 2.16 0.47
CA ARG A 71 3.04 2.25 -0.22
C ARG A 71 4.00 3.20 0.52
N SER A 72 3.50 4.33 1.02
CA SER A 72 4.31 5.25 1.83
C SER A 72 4.80 4.58 3.12
N VAL A 73 3.95 3.80 3.80
CA VAL A 73 4.33 3.06 5.01
C VAL A 73 5.39 2.01 4.67
N THR A 74 5.20 1.27 3.58
CA THR A 74 6.16 0.26 3.12
C THR A 74 7.55 0.88 2.90
N ALA A 75 7.62 1.99 2.16
CA ALA A 75 8.88 2.70 1.91
C ALA A 75 9.55 3.18 3.21
N ALA A 76 8.78 3.67 4.19
CA ALA A 76 9.32 4.08 5.48
C ALA A 76 9.89 2.89 6.29
N LEU A 77 9.23 1.73 6.23
CA LEU A 77 9.71 0.51 6.88
C LEU A 77 10.99 0.00 6.22
N GLU A 78 11.09 0.05 4.90
CA GLU A 78 12.31 -0.33 4.15
C GLU A 78 13.49 0.59 4.50
N GLN A 79 13.27 1.90 4.54
CA GLN A 79 14.29 2.88 4.98
C GLN A 79 14.75 2.60 6.40
N LEU A 80 13.83 2.29 7.31
CA LEU A 80 14.15 1.94 8.69
C LEU A 80 15.03 0.67 8.76
N THR A 81 14.69 -0.38 8.01
CA THR A 81 15.48 -1.62 7.97
C THR A 81 16.88 -1.40 7.39
N THR A 82 17.00 -0.63 6.31
CA THR A 82 18.29 -0.32 5.65
C THR A 82 19.19 0.46 6.60
N GLY A 83 18.68 1.53 7.22
CA GLY A 83 19.46 2.35 8.14
C GLY A 83 19.84 1.64 9.45
N HIS A 84 19.17 0.54 9.81
CA HIS A 84 19.62 -0.34 10.90
C HIS A 84 20.72 -1.31 10.46
N ALA A 85 20.59 -1.91 9.27
CA ALA A 85 21.61 -2.81 8.72
C ALA A 85 22.96 -2.11 8.51
N GLU A 86 22.96 -0.87 8.01
CA GLU A 86 24.19 -0.07 7.83
C GLU A 86 24.87 0.23 9.17
N ARG A 87 24.11 0.60 10.20
CA ARG A 87 24.64 0.85 11.55
C ARG A 87 25.26 -0.39 12.19
N ASP A 88 24.65 -1.55 11.99
CA ASP A 88 25.18 -2.82 12.49
C ASP A 88 26.48 -3.21 11.75
N ALA A 89 26.55 -2.97 10.43
CA ALA A 89 27.75 -3.21 9.63
C ALA A 89 28.91 -2.28 10.06
N ASP A 90 28.64 -0.98 10.22
CA ASP A 90 29.63 -0.01 10.70
C ASP A 90 30.17 -0.37 12.10
N ALA A 91 29.30 -0.84 12.99
CA ALA A 91 29.70 -1.30 14.32
C ALA A 91 30.58 -2.55 14.25
N ALA A 92 30.23 -3.52 13.41
CA ALA A 92 31.03 -4.73 13.19
C ALA A 92 32.41 -4.39 12.62
N GLU A 93 32.50 -3.50 11.63
CA GLU A 93 33.78 -3.08 11.04
C GLU A 93 34.67 -2.37 12.08
N ARG A 94 34.09 -1.54 12.95
CA ARG A 94 34.84 -0.88 14.05
C ARG A 94 35.37 -1.88 15.07
N ILE A 95 34.59 -2.91 15.41
CA ILE A 95 35.02 -3.98 16.32
C ILE A 95 36.14 -4.81 15.69
N GLU A 96 35.99 -5.20 14.42
CA GLU A 96 37.01 -5.96 13.69
C GLU A 96 38.31 -5.16 13.59
N ARG A 97 38.21 -3.86 13.26
CA ARG A 97 39.35 -2.96 13.20
C ARG A 97 40.02 -2.87 14.57
N ALA A 98 39.27 -2.65 15.65
CA ALA A 98 39.82 -2.58 17.01
C ALA A 98 40.51 -3.88 17.45
N GLY A 99 39.96 -5.05 17.09
CA GLY A 99 40.56 -6.35 17.37
C GLY A 99 41.85 -6.64 16.59
N ARG A 100 42.08 -5.94 15.47
CA ARG A 100 43.30 -6.08 14.65
C ARG A 100 44.46 -5.21 15.14
N ILE A 101 44.19 -4.22 15.99
CA ILE A 101 45.18 -3.28 16.56
C ILE A 101 45.54 -3.62 18.02
N SER A 102 44.97 -4.69 18.57
CA SER A 102 45.29 -5.27 19.88
C SER A 102 46.10 -6.56 19.72
#